data_AF-A0A6G0QXD3-F1
#
_entry.id   AF-A0A6G0QXD3-F1
#
_cell.length_a   1.000
_cell.length_b   1.000
_cell.length_c   1.000
_cell.angle_alpha   90.00
_cell.angle_beta   90.00
_cell.angle_gamma   90.00
#
_symmetry.space_group_name_H-M   'P 1'
#
loop_
_entity.id
_entity.type
_entity.pdbx_description
1 polymer ?
#
loop_
_entity_poly.entity_id
_entity_poly.type
_entity_poly.pdbx_seq_one_letter_code
_entity_poly.pdbx_strand_id
1 'polypeptide(L)'
;MVRGKRPTLNPSGGAKPKQFTRDTATYEFRQRVLKYFATHSIKETLAKMYPGLDPAARETKRKSIYYWRKMSAKVERACISCKTSSMLRPMGTATILSRDTELQLVEWVNEYRRLGAPVSALMLHFKTLDFAEQAGLSRQMFTASWAWRKCFIKLHRLIFRARTRQGQKSPEDSAKAVEELNKTMKETMHKLDLQEAYNADQTPIFFEYVHKQTLNARGARTVWVRSGGKEKERMTCKLLGSPYGRKFTPFFVIKTRKSTVKKRAEENLRLRHGFGKTLWKEIRVLQ
;
A
#
# COMPACT_ATOMS: atom_id res chain seq x y z
N MET A 1 30.92 -34.90 8.38
CA MET A 1 31.24 -33.48 8.65
C MET A 1 30.19 -32.91 9.59
N VAL A 2 30.64 -32.48 10.77
CA VAL A 2 29.80 -31.89 11.83
C VAL A 2 29.16 -30.61 11.30
N ARG A 3 27.81 -30.56 11.27
CA ARG A 3 27.08 -29.36 10.88
C ARG A 3 27.30 -28.28 11.94
N GLY A 4 27.95 -27.19 11.56
CA GLY A 4 28.07 -26.01 12.40
C GLY A 4 26.69 -25.55 12.89
N LYS A 5 26.57 -25.34 14.20
CA LYS A 5 25.36 -24.82 14.83
C LYS A 5 25.05 -23.43 14.26
N ARG A 6 23.84 -23.25 13.72
CA ARG A 6 23.27 -21.92 13.46
C ARG A 6 23.18 -21.16 14.79
N PRO A 7 23.41 -19.83 14.80
CA PRO A 7 23.19 -19.03 16.01
C PRO A 7 21.74 -19.18 16.46
N THR A 8 21.53 -19.58 17.71
CA THR A 8 20.22 -19.58 18.34
C THR A 8 19.76 -18.14 18.54
N LEU A 9 18.69 -17.75 17.85
CA LEU A 9 17.95 -16.53 18.16
C LEU A 9 17.40 -16.65 19.59
N ASN A 10 17.60 -15.61 20.41
CA ASN A 10 16.98 -15.53 21.73
C ASN A 10 15.45 -15.79 21.63
N PRO A 11 14.82 -16.50 22.59
CA PRO A 11 13.39 -16.82 22.56
C PRO A 11 12.46 -15.61 22.48
N SER A 12 12.98 -14.40 22.68
CA SER A 12 12.24 -13.13 22.73
C SER A 12 12.65 -12.11 21.67
N GLY A 13 13.30 -12.53 20.58
CA GLY A 13 13.54 -11.77 19.34
C GLY A 13 13.47 -10.22 19.40
N GLY A 14 14.62 -9.57 19.43
CA GLY A 14 14.76 -8.11 19.23
C GLY A 14 15.29 -7.37 20.47
N ALA A 15 16.05 -6.30 20.24
CA ALA A 15 16.36 -5.34 21.29
C ALA A 15 15.03 -4.84 21.88
N LYS A 16 14.88 -4.94 23.21
CA LYS A 16 13.69 -4.40 23.89
C LYS A 16 13.51 -2.95 23.42
N PRO A 17 12.37 -2.59 22.80
CA PRO A 17 12.13 -1.19 22.47
C PRO A 17 12.25 -0.39 23.77
N LYS A 18 13.04 0.69 23.77
CA LYS A 18 13.07 1.65 24.88
C LYS A 18 11.64 2.15 25.09
N GLN A 19 10.93 1.57 26.05
CA GLN A 19 9.65 2.09 26.50
C GLN A 19 9.96 3.35 27.30
N PHE A 20 9.90 4.50 26.65
CA PHE A 20 9.74 5.75 27.37
C PHE A 20 8.31 5.77 27.91
N THR A 21 8.10 5.21 29.10
CA THR A 21 6.87 5.41 29.88
C THR A 21 6.85 6.86 30.35
N ARG A 22 6.38 7.76 29.49
CA ARG A 22 6.01 9.12 29.91
C ARG A 22 4.70 9.01 30.67
N ASP A 23 4.78 8.83 31.98
CA ASP A 23 3.63 8.98 32.86
C ASP A 23 3.16 10.44 32.83
N THR A 24 2.21 10.70 31.95
CA THR A 24 1.76 12.04 31.59
C THR A 24 0.47 12.32 32.35
N ALA A 25 0.54 13.24 33.31
CA ALA A 25 -0.61 13.60 34.13
C ALA A 25 -1.82 14.01 33.27
N THR A 26 -2.99 13.45 33.60
CA THR A 26 -4.26 13.71 32.93
C THR A 26 -4.67 15.17 33.06
N TYR A 27 -5.46 15.71 32.12
CA TYR A 27 -5.93 17.10 32.23
C TYR A 27 -6.78 17.33 33.48
N GLU A 28 -7.62 16.37 33.85
CA GLU A 28 -8.40 16.39 35.10
C GLU A 28 -7.49 16.50 36.33
N PHE A 29 -6.41 15.72 36.36
CA PHE A 29 -5.43 15.80 37.44
C PHE A 29 -4.75 17.17 37.47
N ARG A 30 -4.35 17.71 36.31
CA ARG A 30 -3.76 19.06 36.22
C ARG A 30 -4.73 20.13 36.72
N GLN A 31 -6.01 20.05 36.38
CA GLN A 31 -7.02 21.00 36.85
C GLN A 31 -7.21 20.90 38.37
N ARG A 32 -7.21 19.68 38.93
CA ARG A 32 -7.26 19.47 40.38
C ARG A 32 -6.05 20.09 41.09
N VAL A 33 -4.85 19.91 40.53
CA VAL A 33 -3.62 20.53 41.05
C VAL A 33 -3.69 22.05 40.97
N LEU A 34 -4.16 22.62 39.86
CA LEU A 34 -4.28 24.08 39.71
C LEU A 34 -5.33 24.69 40.65
N LYS A 35 -6.47 24.02 40.87
CA LYS A 35 -7.49 24.45 41.84
C LYS A 35 -6.93 24.46 43.27
N TYR A 36 -6.15 23.45 43.65
CA TYR A 36 -5.52 23.41 44.96
C TYR A 36 -4.40 24.47 45.10
N PHE A 37 -3.58 24.63 44.07
CA PHE A 37 -2.49 25.62 44.04
C PHE A 37 -2.99 27.07 44.04
N ALA A 38 -4.23 27.33 43.64
CA ALA A 38 -4.81 28.67 43.72
C ALA A 38 -5.01 29.15 45.17
N THR A 39 -5.11 28.23 46.13
CA THR A 39 -5.43 28.52 47.54
C THR A 39 -4.30 28.12 48.51
N HIS A 40 -3.27 27.42 48.03
CA HIS A 40 -2.20 26.87 48.85
C HIS A 40 -0.82 27.18 48.25
N SER A 41 0.22 27.13 49.08
CA SER A 41 1.59 27.30 48.60
C SER A 41 2.02 26.14 47.69
N ILE A 42 3.08 26.38 46.91
CA ILE A 42 3.65 25.34 46.04
C ILE A 42 4.21 24.16 46.85
N LYS A 43 4.72 24.41 48.07
CA LYS A 43 5.24 23.38 48.97
C LYS A 43 4.12 22.44 49.45
N GLU A 44 3.01 23.01 49.90
CA GLU A 44 1.83 22.25 50.34
C GLU A 44 1.18 21.50 49.17
N THR A 45 1.12 22.13 48.00
CA THR A 45 0.59 21.51 46.78
C THR A 45 1.41 20.27 46.38
N LEU A 46 2.74 20.36 46.42
CA LEU A 46 3.61 19.23 46.11
C LEU A 46 3.51 18.14 47.19
N ALA A 47 3.43 18.49 48.47
CA ALA A 47 3.28 17.54 49.56
C ALA A 47 1.98 16.73 49.44
N LYS A 48 0.86 17.39 49.08
CA LYS A 48 -0.45 16.75 48.96
C LYS A 48 -0.62 15.94 47.68
N MET A 49 -0.20 16.49 46.53
CA MET A 49 -0.49 15.90 45.21
C MET A 49 0.59 14.93 44.74
N TYR A 50 1.77 14.97 45.34
CA TYR A 50 2.92 14.14 45.00
C TYR A 50 3.71 13.70 46.25
N PRO A 51 3.11 12.88 47.13
CA PRO A 51 3.80 12.38 48.32
C PRO A 51 4.99 11.48 47.94
N GLY A 52 6.04 11.50 48.76
CA GLY A 52 7.17 10.56 48.64
C GLY A 52 8.14 10.78 47.47
N LEU A 53 8.04 11.90 46.73
CA LEU A 53 9.00 12.20 45.65
C LEU A 53 10.37 12.60 46.20
N ASP A 54 11.42 12.14 45.50
CA ASP A 54 12.79 12.63 45.68
C ASP A 54 12.91 14.13 45.31
N PRO A 55 13.94 14.84 45.79
CA PRO A 55 14.09 16.28 45.56
C PRO A 55 14.12 16.69 44.07
N ALA A 56 14.74 15.89 43.19
CA ALA A 56 14.87 16.20 41.77
C ALA A 56 13.54 15.98 41.01
N ALA A 57 12.82 14.91 41.34
CA ALA A 57 11.47 14.67 40.84
C ALA A 57 10.49 15.74 41.33
N ARG A 58 10.61 16.15 42.60
CA ARG A 58 9.80 17.22 43.20
C ARG A 58 10.00 18.55 42.48
N GLU A 59 11.24 18.90 42.14
CA GLU A 59 11.55 20.11 41.36
C GLU A 59 11.00 20.03 39.92
N THR A 60 11.02 18.85 39.30
CA THR A 60 10.43 18.61 37.98
C THR A 60 8.91 18.80 38.00
N LYS A 61 8.22 18.30 39.05
CA LYS A 61 6.79 18.53 39.23
C LYS A 61 6.48 20.00 39.54
N ARG A 62 7.31 20.68 40.34
CA ARG A 62 7.20 22.12 40.59
C ARG A 62 7.17 22.92 39.27
N LYS A 63 8.14 22.68 38.39
CA LYS A 63 8.21 23.31 37.06
C LYS A 63 6.97 22.98 36.20
N SER A 64 6.49 21.74 36.28
CA SER A 64 5.29 21.31 35.56
C SER A 64 4.04 22.06 36.03
N ILE A 65 3.87 22.28 37.34
CA ILE A 65 2.73 23.03 37.91
C ILE A 65 2.73 24.48 37.42
N TYR A 66 3.88 25.16 37.46
CA TYR A 66 3.99 26.53 36.92
C TYR A 66 3.71 26.58 35.42
N TYR A 67 4.20 25.59 34.65
CA TYR A 67 3.91 25.47 33.23
C TYR A 67 2.41 25.28 32.97
N TRP A 68 1.73 24.42 33.74
CA TRP A 68 0.28 24.23 33.63
C TRP A 68 -0.49 25.49 34.01
N ARG A 69 -0.02 26.25 35.01
CA ARG A 69 -0.62 27.55 35.37
C ARG A 69 -0.54 28.53 34.21
N LYS A 70 0.60 28.60 33.51
CA LYS A 70 0.75 29.42 32.30
C LYS A 70 -0.20 28.99 31.17
N MET A 71 -0.59 27.72 31.14
CA MET A 71 -1.53 27.15 30.17
C MET A 71 -2.92 26.86 30.75
N SER A 72 -3.34 27.54 31.82
CA SER A 72 -4.57 27.22 32.57
C SER A 72 -5.82 27.18 31.68
N ALA A 73 -5.99 28.15 30.78
CA ALA A 73 -7.10 28.19 29.82
C ALA A 73 -7.13 26.99 28.85
N LYS A 74 -5.98 26.38 28.56
CA LYS A 74 -5.90 25.13 27.77
C LYS A 74 -6.26 23.93 28.62
N VAL A 75 -5.81 23.89 29.88
CA VAL A 75 -6.11 22.81 30.83
C VAL A 75 -7.62 22.77 31.13
N GLU A 76 -8.25 23.93 31.31
CA GLU A 76 -9.69 24.05 31.58
C GLU A 76 -10.54 23.62 30.39
N ARG A 77 -10.26 24.14 29.19
CA ARG A 77 -10.92 23.69 27.94
C ARG A 77 -10.78 22.18 27.74
N ALA A 78 -9.62 21.62 28.06
CA ALA A 78 -9.37 20.19 27.94
C ALA A 78 -10.12 19.33 28.97
N CYS A 79 -10.48 19.88 30.13
CA CYS A 79 -11.29 19.16 31.14
C CYS A 79 -12.78 19.16 30.81
N ILE A 80 -13.30 20.24 30.21
CA ILE A 80 -14.70 20.32 29.77
C ILE A 80 -14.96 19.31 28.64
N SER A 81 -13.96 19.06 27.79
CA SER A 81 -13.99 18.03 26.74
C SER A 81 -13.79 16.62 27.33
N CYS A 82 -14.78 16.14 28.07
CA CYS A 82 -14.77 14.82 28.70
C CYS A 82 -14.81 13.69 27.65
N LYS A 83 -13.63 13.15 27.28
CA LYS A 83 -13.37 11.78 26.78
C LYS A 83 -11.86 11.57 26.55
N THR A 84 -11.24 10.82 27.47
CA THR A 84 -9.92 10.15 27.35
C THR A 84 -8.65 11.02 27.20
N SER A 85 -7.88 10.98 28.29
CA SER A 85 -6.63 11.63 28.63
C SER A 85 -5.36 11.37 27.76
N SER A 86 -5.42 11.12 26.45
CA SER A 86 -4.14 11.01 25.69
C SER A 86 -4.07 11.66 24.32
N MET A 87 -5.16 12.05 23.69
CA MET A 87 -5.10 12.86 22.46
C MET A 87 -6.35 13.74 22.39
N LEU A 88 -6.19 15.05 22.64
CA LEU A 88 -7.19 16.07 22.35
C LEU A 88 -7.35 16.23 20.83
N ARG A 89 -7.86 15.19 20.18
CA ARG A 89 -8.50 15.31 18.88
C ARG A 89 -9.75 14.45 18.96
N PRO A 90 -10.96 15.04 18.85
CA PRO A 90 -12.14 14.25 18.55
C PRO A 90 -11.83 13.38 17.34
N MET A 91 -12.39 12.17 17.31
CA MET A 91 -12.21 11.24 16.22
C MET A 91 -12.75 11.90 14.93
N GLY A 92 -11.86 12.42 14.09
CA GLY A 92 -12.22 13.14 12.85
C GLY A 92 -11.90 14.65 12.79
N THR A 93 -11.13 15.24 13.72
CA THR A 93 -10.84 16.71 13.71
C THR A 93 -9.43 17.07 13.24
N ALA A 94 -8.74 16.18 12.54
CA ALA A 94 -7.46 16.51 11.88
C ALA A 94 -7.44 15.91 10.48
N THR A 95 -8.33 16.44 9.65
CA THR A 95 -8.38 16.12 8.24
C THR A 95 -8.23 17.47 7.56
N ILE A 96 -7.16 17.62 6.80
CA ILE A 96 -6.94 18.79 5.95
C ILE A 96 -8.13 18.92 4.97
N LEU A 97 -8.80 17.81 4.67
CA LEU A 97 -10.13 17.76 4.05
C LEU A 97 -11.25 18.06 5.05
N SER A 98 -12.28 18.79 4.57
CA SER A 98 -13.54 18.94 5.28
C SER A 98 -14.23 17.58 5.48
N ARG A 99 -15.09 17.48 6.51
CA ARG A 99 -15.87 16.26 6.77
C ARG A 99 -16.76 15.88 5.59
N ASP A 100 -17.34 16.88 4.92
CA ASP A 100 -18.23 16.67 3.78
C ASP A 100 -17.46 16.07 2.59
N THR A 101 -16.29 16.62 2.28
CA THR A 101 -15.40 16.09 1.24
C THR A 101 -14.93 14.66 1.54
N GLU A 102 -14.64 14.34 2.82
CA GLU A 102 -14.31 12.97 3.21
C GLU A 102 -15.49 12.00 3.02
N LEU A 103 -16.73 12.44 3.28
CA LEU A 103 -17.92 11.62 3.07
C LEU A 103 -18.18 11.37 1.58
N GLN A 104 -18.01 12.39 0.73
CA GLN A 104 -18.10 12.22 -0.73
C GLN A 104 -17.08 11.19 -1.25
N LEU A 105 -15.86 11.19 -0.69
CA LEU A 105 -14.86 10.18 -1.03
C LEU A 105 -15.28 8.76 -0.58
N VAL A 106 -15.92 8.64 0.58
CA VAL A 106 -16.46 7.36 1.07
C VAL A 106 -17.62 6.87 0.19
N GLU A 107 -18.51 7.77 -0.22
CA GLU A 107 -19.59 7.47 -1.17
C GLU A 107 -19.02 6.98 -2.50
N TRP A 108 -18.01 7.67 -3.03
CA TRP A 108 -17.32 7.23 -4.24
C TRP A 108 -16.71 5.83 -4.10
N VAL A 109 -16.04 5.54 -2.97
CA VAL A 109 -15.54 4.19 -2.68
C VAL A 109 -16.69 3.19 -2.67
N ASN A 110 -17.77 3.47 -1.94
CA ASN A 110 -18.89 2.55 -1.80
C ASN A 110 -19.60 2.29 -3.14
N GLU A 111 -19.76 3.31 -3.97
CA GLU A 111 -20.35 3.21 -5.30
C GLU A 111 -19.51 2.33 -6.23
N TYR A 112 -18.19 2.56 -6.28
CA TYR A 112 -17.27 1.68 -7.01
C TYR A 112 -17.37 0.23 -6.52
N ARG A 113 -17.51 0.02 -5.21
CA ARG A 113 -17.65 -1.31 -4.61
C ARG A 113 -19.03 -1.93 -4.88
N ARG A 114 -20.10 -1.15 -4.94
CA ARG A 114 -21.45 -1.58 -5.33
C ARG A 114 -21.47 -2.09 -6.77
N LEU A 115 -20.73 -1.42 -7.66
CA LEU A 115 -20.49 -1.85 -9.03
C LEU A 115 -19.50 -3.02 -9.13
N GLY A 116 -18.94 -3.49 -8.01
CA GLY A 116 -17.92 -4.52 -7.98
C GLY A 116 -16.60 -4.09 -8.63
N ALA A 117 -16.35 -2.81 -8.88
CA ALA A 117 -15.04 -2.37 -9.33
C ALA A 117 -14.02 -2.45 -8.18
N PRO A 118 -12.75 -2.76 -8.45
CA PRO A 118 -11.71 -2.70 -7.44
C PRO A 118 -11.27 -1.25 -7.19
N VAL A 119 -11.01 -0.91 -5.94
CA VAL A 119 -10.44 0.39 -5.53
C VAL A 119 -9.03 0.17 -4.99
N SER A 120 -8.02 0.53 -5.79
CA SER A 120 -6.62 0.40 -5.39
C SER A 120 -6.15 1.56 -4.51
N ALA A 121 -5.01 1.36 -3.85
CA ALA A 121 -4.35 2.37 -3.03
C ALA A 121 -3.96 3.65 -3.79
N LEU A 122 -3.68 3.51 -5.09
CA LEU A 122 -3.33 4.60 -5.99
C LEU A 122 -4.58 5.32 -6.53
N MET A 123 -5.62 4.57 -6.88
CA MET A 123 -6.93 5.15 -7.26
C MET A 123 -7.47 6.02 -6.13
N LEU A 124 -7.44 5.51 -4.89
CA LEU A 124 -7.86 6.28 -3.72
C LEU A 124 -7.03 7.56 -3.57
N HIS A 125 -5.71 7.49 -3.75
CA HIS A 125 -4.83 8.65 -3.65
C HIS A 125 -5.17 9.73 -4.68
N PHE A 126 -5.25 9.36 -5.97
CA PHE A 126 -5.60 10.32 -7.03
C PHE A 126 -7.00 10.89 -6.84
N LYS A 127 -7.97 10.05 -6.46
CA LYS A 127 -9.33 10.54 -6.25
C LYS A 127 -9.41 11.47 -5.05
N THR A 128 -8.65 11.21 -3.99
CA THR A 128 -8.59 12.14 -2.86
C THR A 128 -8.02 13.50 -3.27
N LEU A 129 -6.97 13.52 -4.11
CA LEU A 129 -6.41 14.78 -4.61
C LEU A 129 -7.41 15.56 -5.47
N ASP A 130 -8.16 14.85 -6.34
CA ASP A 130 -9.22 15.44 -7.16
C ASP A 130 -10.31 16.10 -6.29
N PHE A 131 -10.81 15.41 -5.27
CA PHE A 131 -11.76 15.98 -4.30
C PHE A 131 -11.18 17.13 -3.48
N ALA A 132 -9.88 17.09 -3.16
CA ALA A 132 -9.21 18.16 -2.44
C ALA A 132 -9.13 19.43 -3.31
N GLU A 133 -8.78 19.28 -4.58
CA GLU A 133 -8.70 20.37 -5.56
C GLU A 133 -10.07 21.01 -5.79
N GLN A 134 -11.13 20.19 -5.92
CA GLN A 134 -12.51 20.67 -5.99
C GLN A 134 -12.96 21.41 -4.71
N ALA A 135 -12.41 21.06 -3.57
CA ALA A 135 -12.62 21.75 -2.30
C ALA A 135 -11.70 22.97 -2.09
N GLY A 136 -10.92 23.36 -3.11
CA GLY A 136 -10.02 24.52 -3.06
C GLY A 136 -8.67 24.28 -2.37
N LEU A 137 -8.30 23.02 -2.12
CA LEU A 137 -7.02 22.66 -1.51
C LEU A 137 -5.97 22.38 -2.58
N SER A 138 -4.89 23.15 -2.59
CA SER A 138 -3.77 22.91 -3.50
C SER A 138 -2.99 21.66 -3.09
N ARG A 139 -2.29 21.05 -4.06
CA ARG A 139 -1.42 19.88 -3.80
C ARG A 139 -0.27 20.16 -2.83
N GLN A 140 0.11 21.43 -2.67
CA GLN A 140 1.13 21.85 -1.70
C GLN A 140 0.58 21.80 -0.27
N MET A 141 -0.71 22.09 -0.10
CA MET A 141 -1.39 22.06 1.21
C MET A 141 -1.86 20.64 1.57
N PHE A 142 -2.26 19.84 0.58
CA PHE A 142 -2.73 18.49 0.80
C PHE A 142 -2.17 17.51 -0.24
N THR A 143 -1.37 16.57 0.24
CA THR A 143 -0.68 15.57 -0.60
C THR A 143 -1.34 14.19 -0.57
N ALA A 144 -2.48 14.02 0.12
CA ALA A 144 -3.09 12.70 0.36
C ALA A 144 -2.06 11.66 0.85
N SER A 145 -1.23 12.06 1.81
CA SER A 145 -0.07 11.31 2.29
C SER A 145 -0.44 9.92 2.81
N TRP A 146 0.54 9.01 2.87
CA TRP A 146 0.34 7.67 3.41
C TRP A 146 -0.28 7.68 4.82
N ALA A 147 0.17 8.61 5.68
CA ALA A 147 -0.34 8.75 7.04
C ALA A 147 -1.81 9.17 7.06
N TRP A 148 -2.19 10.15 6.23
CA TRP A 148 -3.59 10.55 6.08
C TRP A 148 -4.45 9.39 5.57
N ARG A 149 -4.01 8.69 4.51
CA ARG A 149 -4.73 7.55 3.93
C ARG A 149 -4.92 6.44 4.96
N LYS A 150 -3.91 6.13 5.78
CA LYS A 150 -4.01 5.15 6.86
C LYS A 150 -5.07 5.55 7.90
N CYS A 151 -5.13 6.83 8.26
CA CYS A 151 -6.14 7.37 9.16
C CYS A 151 -7.54 7.30 8.55
N PHE A 152 -7.72 7.76 7.29
CA PHE A 152 -8.98 7.70 6.55
C PHE A 152 -9.55 6.27 6.51
N ILE A 153 -8.72 5.30 6.09
CA ILE A 153 -9.10 3.88 6.02
C ILE A 153 -9.56 3.37 7.39
N LYS A 154 -8.83 3.71 8.46
CA LYS A 154 -9.18 3.31 9.82
C LYS A 154 -10.48 3.97 10.30
N LEU A 155 -10.63 5.28 10.07
CA LEU A 155 -11.77 6.09 10.49
C LEU A 155 -13.07 5.56 9.89
N HIS A 156 -13.05 5.22 8.60
CA HIS A 156 -14.22 4.73 7.88
C HIS A 156 -14.35 3.20 7.90
N ARG A 157 -13.59 2.50 8.75
CA ARG A 157 -13.62 1.05 8.91
C ARG A 157 -13.44 0.31 7.57
N LEU A 158 -12.55 0.82 6.74
CA LEU A 158 -12.16 0.19 5.47
C LEU A 158 -10.88 -0.62 5.67
N ILE A 159 -10.61 -1.55 4.76
CA ILE A 159 -9.34 -2.30 4.73
C ILE A 159 -9.02 -2.77 3.32
N PHE A 160 -7.74 -2.78 2.95
CA PHE A 160 -7.30 -3.44 1.71
C PHE A 160 -7.38 -4.95 1.87
N ARG A 161 -8.06 -5.61 0.94
CA ARG A 161 -8.21 -7.06 0.92
C ARG A 161 -7.53 -7.63 -0.32
N ALA A 162 -6.72 -8.66 -0.13
CA ALA A 162 -6.10 -9.39 -1.21
C ALA A 162 -7.10 -10.32 -1.91
N ARG A 163 -6.94 -10.46 -3.23
CA ARG A 163 -7.56 -11.50 -4.03
C ARG A 163 -6.92 -12.85 -3.71
N THR A 164 -7.74 -13.85 -3.53
CA THR A 164 -7.39 -15.06 -2.75
C THR A 164 -6.60 -16.14 -3.51
N ARG A 165 -5.87 -15.86 -4.62
CA ARG A 165 -5.02 -16.90 -5.28
C ARG A 165 -3.82 -16.37 -6.08
N GLN A 166 -2.59 -16.79 -5.68
CA GLN A 166 -1.51 -17.46 -6.45
C GLN A 166 -0.13 -17.33 -5.77
N GLY A 167 0.65 -18.42 -5.71
CA GLY A 167 2.01 -18.48 -5.15
C GLY A 167 3.12 -18.53 -6.21
N GLN A 168 4.32 -18.09 -5.86
CA GLN A 168 5.53 -18.08 -6.72
C GLN A 168 6.64 -18.98 -6.14
N LYS A 169 7.57 -19.43 -7.00
CA LYS A 169 8.76 -20.26 -6.66
C LYS A 169 9.85 -19.46 -5.93
N SER A 170 10.77 -20.19 -5.28
CA SER A 170 11.84 -19.65 -4.44
C SER A 170 12.95 -18.91 -5.24
N PRO A 171 13.60 -17.87 -4.68
CA PRO A 171 14.68 -17.12 -5.34
C PRO A 171 15.98 -17.90 -5.56
N GLU A 172 16.35 -18.84 -4.68
CA GLU A 172 17.63 -19.56 -4.71
C GLU A 172 17.73 -20.53 -5.89
N ASP A 173 16.62 -21.18 -6.25
CA ASP A 173 16.53 -22.07 -7.42
C ASP A 173 16.67 -21.31 -8.74
N SER A 174 16.38 -20.00 -8.73
CA SER A 174 16.41 -19.16 -9.94
C SER A 174 17.82 -18.75 -10.31
N ALA A 175 18.72 -18.57 -9.32
CA ALA A 175 20.10 -18.15 -9.57
C ALA A 175 20.94 -19.25 -10.24
N LYS A 176 20.81 -20.50 -9.76
CA LYS A 176 21.50 -21.66 -10.36
C LYS A 176 21.05 -21.92 -11.79
N ALA A 177 19.74 -21.78 -12.06
CA ALA A 177 19.19 -21.94 -13.40
C ALA A 177 19.72 -20.89 -14.39
N VAL A 178 19.98 -19.65 -13.93
CA VAL A 178 20.58 -18.59 -14.77
C VAL A 178 22.04 -18.91 -15.11
N GLU A 179 22.81 -19.42 -14.15
CA GLU A 179 24.22 -19.76 -14.36
C GLU A 179 24.39 -20.92 -15.35
N GLU A 180 23.60 -21.98 -15.19
CA GLU A 180 23.58 -23.11 -16.13
C GLU A 180 23.16 -22.67 -17.54
N LEU A 181 22.11 -21.84 -17.66
CA LEU A 181 21.66 -21.32 -18.94
C LEU A 181 22.74 -20.48 -19.64
N ASN A 182 23.40 -19.58 -18.91
CA ASN A 182 24.47 -18.75 -19.46
C ASN A 182 25.64 -19.58 -20.00
N LYS A 183 26.00 -20.67 -19.30
CA LYS A 183 27.04 -21.59 -19.74
C LYS A 183 26.64 -22.26 -21.07
N THR A 184 25.45 -22.84 -21.12
CA THR A 184 24.93 -23.52 -22.33
C THR A 184 24.79 -22.57 -23.52
N MET A 185 24.36 -21.32 -23.30
CA MET A 185 24.26 -20.31 -24.36
C MET A 185 25.62 -20.00 -24.97
N LYS A 186 26.66 -19.78 -24.15
CA LYS A 186 28.02 -19.50 -24.65
C LYS A 186 28.59 -20.65 -25.47
N GLU A 187 28.45 -21.89 -24.99
CA GLU A 187 28.90 -23.09 -25.71
C GLU A 187 28.18 -23.23 -27.06
N THR A 188 26.88 -22.97 -27.09
CA THR A 188 26.06 -23.03 -28.31
C THR A 188 26.44 -21.94 -29.31
N MET A 189 26.67 -20.71 -28.83
CA MET A 189 27.10 -19.59 -29.68
C MET A 189 28.45 -19.87 -30.35
N HIS A 190 29.42 -20.41 -29.60
CA HIS A 190 30.72 -20.79 -30.16
C HIS A 190 30.60 -21.93 -31.18
N LYS A 191 29.76 -22.94 -30.90
CA LYS A 191 29.56 -24.10 -31.80
C LYS A 191 28.92 -23.71 -33.13
N LEU A 192 28.02 -22.73 -33.11
CA LEU A 192 27.24 -22.29 -34.27
C LEU A 192 27.81 -21.04 -34.96
N ASP A 193 28.97 -20.54 -34.50
CA ASP A 193 29.60 -19.30 -34.96
C ASP A 193 28.65 -18.09 -34.94
N LEU A 194 27.87 -17.98 -33.86
CA LEU A 194 26.92 -16.89 -33.68
C LEU A 194 27.58 -15.69 -33.00
N GLN A 195 27.65 -14.58 -33.73
CA GLN A 195 28.21 -13.32 -33.23
C GLN A 195 27.27 -12.59 -32.26
N GLU A 196 25.95 -12.75 -32.43
CA GLU A 196 24.95 -12.03 -31.66
C GLU A 196 23.82 -12.94 -31.18
N ALA A 197 23.37 -12.72 -29.94
CA ALA A 197 22.20 -13.37 -29.38
C ALA A 197 21.17 -12.32 -28.98
N TYR A 198 19.95 -12.44 -29.52
CA TYR A 198 18.84 -11.55 -29.22
C TYR A 198 17.93 -12.16 -28.17
N ASN A 199 17.52 -11.36 -27.20
CA ASN A 199 16.52 -11.77 -26.20
C ASN A 199 15.13 -11.52 -26.77
N ALA A 200 14.36 -12.59 -26.97
CA ALA A 200 12.97 -12.52 -27.37
C ALA A 200 12.07 -13.04 -26.24
N ASP A 201 11.08 -12.25 -25.83
CA ASP A 201 10.12 -12.68 -24.83
C ASP A 201 8.67 -12.41 -25.26
N GLN A 202 7.76 -13.27 -24.80
CA GLN A 202 6.31 -13.16 -25.00
C GLN A 202 5.64 -12.67 -23.72
N THR A 203 5.19 -11.43 -23.72
CA THR A 203 4.40 -10.89 -22.62
C THR A 203 2.90 -10.84 -22.96
N PRO A 204 2.03 -11.40 -22.11
CA PRO A 204 0.60 -11.23 -22.28
C PRO A 204 0.15 -9.81 -21.92
N ILE A 205 -0.55 -9.15 -22.84
CA ILE A 205 -1.30 -7.94 -22.55
C ILE A 205 -2.76 -8.33 -22.41
N PHE A 206 -3.26 -8.27 -21.18
CA PHE A 206 -4.64 -8.63 -20.86
C PHE A 206 -5.60 -7.52 -21.30
N PHE A 207 -6.78 -7.90 -21.78
CA PHE A 207 -7.81 -6.92 -22.13
C PHE A 207 -8.40 -6.22 -20.90
N GLU A 208 -8.38 -6.88 -19.76
CA GLU A 208 -8.89 -6.35 -18.50
C GLU A 208 -7.89 -6.59 -17.37
N TYR A 209 -7.42 -5.51 -16.75
CA TYR A 209 -6.52 -5.57 -15.59
C TYR A 209 -7.31 -5.30 -14.32
N VAL A 210 -7.86 -6.37 -13.73
CA VAL A 210 -8.56 -6.28 -12.44
C VAL A 210 -7.51 -6.26 -11.31
N HIS A 211 -7.50 -5.19 -10.50
CA HIS A 211 -6.53 -5.07 -9.41
C HIS A 211 -6.61 -6.22 -8.39
N LYS A 212 -5.44 -6.65 -7.89
CA LYS A 212 -5.31 -7.75 -6.91
C LYS A 212 -5.82 -7.39 -5.52
N GLN A 213 -5.91 -6.11 -5.19
CA GLN A 213 -6.40 -5.66 -3.89
C GLN A 213 -7.47 -4.60 -4.09
N THR A 214 -8.51 -4.66 -3.28
CA THR A 214 -9.56 -3.64 -3.25
C THR A 214 -9.88 -3.23 -1.82
N LEU A 215 -10.22 -1.96 -1.66
CA LEU A 215 -10.80 -1.44 -0.42
C LEU A 215 -12.19 -2.04 -0.21
N ASN A 216 -12.51 -2.46 1.02
CA ASN A 216 -13.86 -2.91 1.36
C ASN A 216 -14.18 -2.66 2.84
N ALA A 217 -15.46 -2.74 3.21
CA ALA A 217 -15.91 -2.66 4.59
C ALA A 217 -15.26 -3.75 5.44
N ARG A 218 -14.78 -3.37 6.63
CA ARG A 218 -14.16 -4.28 7.59
C ARG A 218 -15.20 -5.30 8.08
N GLY A 219 -14.83 -6.58 8.05
CA GLY A 219 -15.70 -7.69 8.47
C GLY A 219 -16.52 -8.30 7.33
N ALA A 220 -16.44 -7.78 6.10
CA ALA A 220 -17.11 -8.40 4.95
C ALA A 220 -16.61 -9.84 4.72
N ARG A 221 -17.55 -10.81 4.73
CA ARG A 221 -17.27 -12.24 4.53
C ARG A 221 -16.76 -12.53 3.11
N THR A 222 -17.33 -11.86 2.11
CA THR A 222 -17.00 -12.05 0.69
C THR A 222 -16.84 -10.70 0.01
N VAL A 223 -15.82 -10.58 -0.86
CA VAL A 223 -15.50 -9.35 -1.59
C VAL A 223 -15.71 -9.62 -3.08
N TRP A 224 -16.88 -9.24 -3.60
CA TRP A 224 -17.17 -9.38 -5.02
C TRP A 224 -16.46 -8.29 -5.82
N VAL A 225 -15.89 -8.69 -6.95
CA VAL A 225 -15.32 -7.80 -7.96
C VAL A 225 -15.91 -8.22 -9.31
N ARG A 226 -16.63 -7.31 -9.98
CA ARG A 226 -17.13 -7.54 -11.33
C ARG A 226 -15.95 -7.45 -12.29
N SER A 227 -15.89 -8.41 -13.21
CA SER A 227 -15.00 -8.45 -14.35
C SER A 227 -15.86 -8.68 -15.57
N GLY A 228 -15.43 -8.19 -16.72
CA GLY A 228 -16.03 -8.51 -18.02
C GLY A 228 -15.90 -9.99 -18.42
N GLY A 229 -15.40 -10.87 -17.53
CA GLY A 229 -15.14 -12.28 -17.80
C GLY A 229 -13.93 -12.51 -18.71
N LYS A 230 -13.22 -11.42 -19.06
CA LYS A 230 -12.13 -11.39 -20.03
C LYS A 230 -10.77 -11.15 -19.39
N GLU A 231 -10.66 -11.33 -18.07
CA GLU A 231 -9.39 -11.23 -17.33
C GLU A 231 -8.31 -12.19 -17.88
N LYS A 232 -8.72 -13.28 -18.56
CA LYS A 232 -7.80 -14.22 -19.23
C LYS A 232 -7.65 -13.96 -20.73
N GLU A 233 -8.55 -13.17 -21.32
CA GLU A 233 -8.42 -12.75 -22.71
C GLU A 233 -7.21 -11.82 -22.81
N ARG A 234 -6.33 -12.08 -23.77
CA ARG A 234 -5.07 -11.35 -23.90
C ARG A 234 -4.59 -11.37 -25.34
N MET A 235 -3.95 -10.29 -25.76
CA MET A 235 -3.03 -10.33 -26.89
C MET A 235 -1.64 -10.71 -26.40
N THR A 236 -0.84 -11.31 -27.26
CA THR A 236 0.56 -11.59 -26.96
C THR A 236 1.40 -10.48 -27.58
N CYS A 237 2.04 -9.69 -26.75
CA CYS A 237 3.09 -8.78 -27.20
C CYS A 237 4.41 -9.55 -27.18
N LYS A 238 5.13 -9.55 -28.29
CA LYS A 238 6.50 -10.06 -28.33
C LYS A 238 7.47 -8.89 -28.39
N LEU A 239 8.47 -8.99 -27.53
CA LEU A 239 9.53 -8.01 -27.36
C LEU A 239 10.85 -8.63 -27.81
N LEU A 240 11.66 -7.84 -28.50
CA LEU A 240 12.99 -8.26 -28.93
C LEU A 240 14.00 -7.20 -28.47
N GLY A 241 15.09 -7.66 -27.85
CA GLY A 241 16.19 -6.84 -27.40
C GLY A 241 17.52 -7.32 -27.97
N SER A 242 18.35 -6.39 -28.45
CA SER A 242 19.71 -6.66 -28.89
C SER A 242 20.68 -6.73 -27.70
N PRO A 243 21.84 -7.39 -27.86
CA PRO A 243 22.89 -7.39 -26.84
C PRO A 243 23.46 -6.00 -26.57
N TYR A 244 23.32 -5.07 -27.52
CA TYR A 244 23.76 -3.67 -27.40
C TYR A 244 22.70 -2.74 -26.79
N GLY A 245 21.61 -3.29 -26.26
CA GLY A 245 20.55 -2.52 -25.59
C GLY A 245 19.52 -1.90 -26.52
N ARG A 246 19.55 -2.19 -27.83
CA ARG A 246 18.51 -1.75 -28.77
C ARG A 246 17.22 -2.52 -28.47
N LYS A 247 16.14 -1.78 -28.26
CA LYS A 247 14.78 -2.34 -28.15
C LYS A 247 14.12 -2.22 -29.51
N PHE A 248 13.68 -3.33 -30.06
CA PHE A 248 12.93 -3.32 -31.32
C PHE A 248 11.47 -2.99 -31.08
N THR A 249 10.80 -2.53 -32.13
CA THR A 249 9.36 -2.24 -32.09
C THR A 249 8.60 -3.49 -31.64
N PRO A 250 7.79 -3.40 -30.56
CA PRO A 250 6.98 -4.52 -30.10
C PRO A 250 6.02 -5.00 -31.18
N PHE A 251 5.77 -6.30 -31.21
CA PHE A 251 4.79 -6.87 -32.13
C PHE A 251 3.65 -7.56 -31.40
N PHE A 252 2.42 -7.26 -31.82
CA PHE A 252 1.22 -7.75 -31.17
C PHE A 252 0.60 -8.88 -31.99
N VAL A 253 0.41 -10.02 -31.33
CA VAL A 253 -0.28 -11.17 -31.89
C VAL A 253 -1.64 -11.27 -31.20
N ILE A 254 -2.69 -10.99 -31.96
CA ILE A 254 -4.07 -11.16 -31.52
C ILE A 254 -4.51 -12.59 -31.88
N LYS A 255 -4.88 -13.38 -30.88
CA LYS A 255 -5.39 -14.74 -31.12
C LYS A 255 -6.74 -14.65 -31.81
N THR A 256 -6.85 -15.30 -32.97
CA THR A 256 -8.13 -15.51 -33.66
C THR A 256 -8.71 -16.87 -33.28
N ARG A 257 -10.05 -16.95 -33.27
CA ARG A 257 -10.73 -18.24 -33.06
C ARG A 257 -10.39 -19.17 -34.23
N LYS A 258 -10.14 -20.45 -33.94
CA LYS A 258 -9.97 -21.48 -34.97
C LYS A 258 -11.23 -21.53 -35.83
N SER A 259 -11.06 -21.72 -37.13
CA SER A 259 -12.18 -21.96 -38.04
C SER A 259 -12.97 -23.19 -37.58
N THR A 260 -14.30 -23.07 -37.51
CA THR A 260 -15.21 -24.18 -37.22
C THR A 260 -15.30 -25.17 -38.39
N VAL A 261 -15.00 -24.71 -39.61
CA VAL A 261 -14.93 -25.56 -40.80
C VAL A 261 -13.58 -26.30 -40.83
N LYS A 262 -13.59 -27.64 -40.69
CA LYS A 262 -12.38 -28.51 -40.64
C LYS A 262 -11.41 -28.24 -41.79
N LYS A 263 -11.89 -28.29 -43.03
CA LYS A 263 -11.06 -28.07 -44.24
C LYS A 263 -10.33 -26.73 -44.21
N ARG A 264 -11.02 -25.65 -43.82
CA ARG A 264 -10.41 -24.32 -43.65
C ARG A 264 -9.45 -24.26 -42.47
N ALA A 265 -9.71 -25.00 -41.39
CA ALA A 265 -8.84 -25.05 -40.24
C ALA A 265 -7.51 -25.77 -40.56
N GLU A 266 -7.56 -26.86 -41.30
CA GLU A 266 -6.38 -27.57 -41.82
C GLU A 266 -5.60 -26.72 -42.82
N GLU A 267 -6.30 -26.05 -43.74
CA GLU A 267 -5.68 -25.12 -44.69
C GLU A 267 -5.00 -23.94 -43.98
N ASN A 268 -5.65 -23.34 -42.98
CA ASN A 268 -5.05 -22.27 -42.17
C ASN A 268 -3.84 -22.77 -41.39
N LEU A 269 -3.88 -23.98 -40.85
CA LEU A 269 -2.74 -24.56 -40.13
C LEU A 269 -1.54 -24.76 -41.07
N ARG A 270 -1.79 -25.32 -42.26
CA ARG A 270 -0.75 -25.63 -43.25
C ARG A 270 -0.16 -24.40 -43.93
N LEU A 271 -1.01 -23.48 -44.40
CA LEU A 271 -0.59 -22.38 -45.27
C LEU A 271 -0.42 -21.04 -44.53
N ARG A 272 -0.98 -20.91 -43.33
CA ARG A 272 -1.07 -19.64 -42.60
C ARG A 272 -0.65 -19.77 -41.14
N HIS A 273 0.09 -20.84 -40.81
CA HIS A 273 0.58 -21.15 -39.45
C HIS A 273 -0.50 -21.07 -38.35
N GLY A 274 -1.74 -21.42 -38.70
CA GLY A 274 -2.89 -21.39 -37.79
C GLY A 274 -3.64 -20.05 -37.74
N PHE A 275 -3.17 -19.02 -38.44
CA PHE A 275 -3.88 -17.74 -38.57
C PHE A 275 -5.03 -17.82 -39.58
N GLY A 276 -6.10 -17.09 -39.32
CA GLY A 276 -7.23 -16.96 -40.25
C GLY A 276 -6.85 -16.19 -41.52
N LYS A 277 -7.58 -16.43 -42.62
CA LYS A 277 -7.34 -15.80 -43.94
C LYS A 277 -7.29 -14.26 -43.89
N THR A 278 -8.15 -13.63 -43.09
CA THR A 278 -8.21 -12.16 -42.97
C THR A 278 -6.98 -11.62 -42.24
N LEU A 279 -6.71 -12.13 -41.04
CA LEU A 279 -5.54 -11.73 -40.24
C LEU A 279 -4.24 -12.00 -41.00
N TRP A 280 -4.15 -13.11 -41.73
CA TRP A 280 -2.97 -13.43 -42.54
C TRP A 280 -2.62 -12.34 -43.58
N LYS A 281 -3.63 -11.63 -44.12
CA LYS A 281 -3.40 -10.51 -45.04
C LYS A 281 -2.93 -9.24 -44.34
N GLU A 282 -3.28 -9.08 -43.07
CA GLU A 282 -2.95 -7.92 -42.25
C GLU A 282 -1.61 -8.06 -41.53
N ILE A 283 -1.09 -9.29 -41.39
CA ILE A 283 0.26 -9.56 -40.90
C ILE A 283 1.25 -8.93 -41.88
N ARG A 284 1.81 -7.78 -41.50
CA ARG A 284 2.95 -7.17 -42.17
C ARG A 284 4.24 -7.71 -41.55
N VAL A 285 5.24 -7.93 -42.40
CA VAL A 285 6.58 -8.35 -41.98
C VAL A 285 7.14 -7.29 -41.02
N LEU A 286 7.64 -7.74 -39.88
CA LEU A 286 8.44 -6.90 -38.99
C LEU A 286 9.70 -6.50 -39.76
N GLN A 287 9.77 -5.22 -40.16
CA GLN A 287 11.02 -4.61 -40.62
C GLN A 287 12.04 -4.55 -39.46
#